data_AF-A0A937NFW3-F1
#
_entry.id   AF-A0A937NFW3-F1
#
_cell.length_a   1.000
_cell.length_b   1.000
_cell.length_c   1.000
_cell.angle_alpha   90.00
_cell.angle_beta   90.00
_cell.angle_gamma   90.00
#
_symmetry.space_group_name_H-M   'P 1'
#
loop_
_entity.id
_entity.type
_entity.pdbx_description
1 polymer ?
#
loop_
_entity_poly.entity_id
_entity_poly.type
_entity_poly.pdbx_seq_one_letter_code
_entity_poly.pdbx_strand_id
1 'polypeptide(L)'
;GKMKQWRYWIIIGAVLLALVALIGWASAYTPLLTPSASEEWSRGRLLGVTPVSNAVDVQAAPDGGLFLAWVDLDDRLHVVQLGTQGQVVIDRTPRLGTEVPREPHFLVGPEGEIHLVWRETGGGRSLLTYARLDSAGSVQVGPLPLSLPGDEAQSPCLAFNRRGGIEVFWTGQAGIYRAALSAEGKMQGEPVLLVDDGRDVSIQVDREGLFHLAWLRETGSNRKAIYYASLDPEQDDLSQPEEMGRIFLRAGQRVESLVMGIDSDTGYILWVIQDFRDIASSARYAFFPLEIPRQKNVRSLRLDEGGNPLSLRAVRGQYETLLVALAETVMAPDGPGLQIGVIAVRGEELSGDHVWATVGRLSGGSTAAADQSGWPEDQYVVTASGGSSLKPSLAVDAQGNLHLAWLETGGFGVYRVAYASTASGVKEAYNALTLWDVTDRALGAAMQLFLVVGFTPVLAFSWSLFPLMLLLGYHLVTGYERLTAPGARAALGGAALLEVVCTYLLYPHRSSMPVVLQWSMPLATAAVALLLTALYLRKRDEQPLFGAFFVFALAHGLLQIMLFVLLR
;
A
#
# COMPACT_ATOMS: atom_id res chain seq x y z
N GLY A 1 60.22 6.27 -13.37
CA GLY A 1 59.34 6.14 -14.56
C GLY A 1 57.98 5.59 -14.18
N LYS A 2 57.52 4.54 -14.87
CA LYS A 2 56.10 4.14 -15.00
C LYS A 2 55.33 3.83 -13.69
N MET A 3 55.96 3.25 -12.66
CA MET A 3 55.25 2.88 -11.42
C MET A 3 54.55 4.04 -10.68
N LYS A 4 55.07 5.28 -10.72
CA LYS A 4 54.39 6.43 -10.09
C LYS A 4 53.02 6.72 -10.73
N GLN A 5 52.89 6.51 -12.03
CA GLN A 5 51.65 6.77 -12.79
C GLN A 5 50.59 5.69 -12.52
N TRP A 6 51.01 4.43 -12.38
CA TRP A 6 50.13 3.33 -11.99
C TRP A 6 49.73 3.39 -10.51
N ARG A 7 50.57 3.91 -9.61
CA ARG A 7 50.24 4.06 -8.18
C ARG A 7 48.96 4.87 -7.96
N TYR A 8 48.68 5.88 -8.77
CA TYR A 8 47.45 6.66 -8.70
C TYR A 8 46.21 5.83 -9.03
N TRP A 9 46.24 5.08 -10.14
CA TRP A 9 45.16 4.19 -10.56
C TRP A 9 44.96 3.00 -9.62
N ILE A 10 46.04 2.45 -9.04
CA ILE A 10 45.98 1.37 -8.04
C ILE A 10 45.34 1.89 -6.74
N ILE A 11 45.66 3.11 -6.30
CA ILE A 11 45.02 3.74 -5.13
C ILE A 11 43.53 4.00 -5.41
N ILE A 12 43.17 4.54 -6.57
CA ILE A 12 41.76 4.75 -6.97
C ILE A 12 41.01 3.41 -7.03
N GLY A 13 41.60 2.38 -7.64
CA GLY A 13 41.00 1.05 -7.71
C GLY A 13 40.80 0.42 -6.34
N ALA A 14 41.77 0.54 -5.43
CA ALA A 14 41.66 0.06 -4.06
C ALA A 14 40.61 0.83 -3.23
N VAL A 15 40.53 2.16 -3.40
CA VAL A 15 39.50 3.00 -2.76
C VAL A 15 38.11 2.67 -3.29
N LEU A 16 37.94 2.48 -4.61
CA LEU A 16 36.67 2.04 -5.20
C LEU A 16 36.28 0.64 -4.73
N LEU A 17 37.21 -0.31 -4.68
CA LEU A 17 36.93 -1.66 -4.18
C LEU A 17 36.53 -1.64 -2.70
N ALA A 18 37.21 -0.83 -1.87
CA ALA A 18 36.87 -0.64 -0.46
C ALA A 18 35.51 0.05 -0.30
N LEU A 19 35.18 1.05 -1.14
CA LEU A 19 33.88 1.72 -1.13
C LEU A 19 32.75 0.76 -1.53
N VAL A 20 32.94 -0.06 -2.58
CA VAL A 20 31.98 -1.09 -3.01
C VAL A 20 31.82 -2.17 -1.94
N ALA A 21 32.90 -2.58 -1.27
CA ALA A 21 32.83 -3.53 -0.15
C ALA A 21 32.09 -2.92 1.07
N LEU A 22 32.33 -1.64 1.39
CA LEU A 22 31.63 -0.93 2.46
C LEU A 22 30.14 -0.73 2.14
N ILE A 23 29.81 -0.43 0.89
CA ILE A 23 28.43 -0.31 0.38
C ILE A 23 27.72 -1.67 0.44
N GLY A 24 28.34 -2.73 -0.06
CA GLY A 24 27.79 -4.09 -0.01
C GLY A 24 27.56 -4.55 1.44
N TRP A 25 28.53 -4.31 2.32
CA TRP A 25 28.42 -4.57 3.75
C TRP A 25 27.27 -3.77 4.39
N ALA A 26 27.18 -2.46 4.14
CA ALA A 26 26.08 -1.63 4.64
C ALA A 26 24.72 -2.15 4.17
N SER A 27 24.56 -2.43 2.87
CA SER A 27 23.30 -2.93 2.29
C SER A 27 22.85 -4.30 2.83
N ALA A 28 23.77 -5.09 3.40
CA ALA A 28 23.47 -6.37 4.02
C ALA A 28 23.01 -6.27 5.49
N TYR A 29 23.20 -5.12 6.14
CA TYR A 29 22.83 -4.88 7.54
C TYR A 29 21.81 -3.74 7.74
N THR A 30 21.58 -2.89 6.73
CA THR A 30 20.47 -1.94 6.76
C THR A 30 19.14 -2.64 6.49
N PRO A 31 18.11 -2.46 7.34
CA PRO A 31 16.78 -2.99 7.03
C PRO A 31 16.25 -2.35 5.74
N LEU A 32 15.56 -3.15 4.93
CA LEU A 32 14.83 -2.63 3.78
C LEU A 32 13.61 -1.85 4.28
N LEU A 33 13.66 -0.54 4.14
CA LEU A 33 12.62 0.39 4.55
C LEU A 33 11.88 0.95 3.33
N THR A 34 10.56 1.07 3.44
CA THR A 34 9.72 1.76 2.45
C THR A 34 9.88 3.28 2.60
N PRO A 35 9.64 4.08 1.55
CA PRO A 35 9.57 5.53 1.69
C PRO A 35 8.41 5.92 2.62
N SER A 36 8.67 6.81 3.59
CA SER A 36 7.59 7.40 4.41
C SER A 36 6.72 8.32 3.56
N ALA A 37 5.43 8.38 3.90
CA ALA A 37 4.44 9.29 3.33
C ALA A 37 3.83 10.28 4.36
N SER A 38 4.24 10.22 5.62
CA SER A 38 3.72 11.06 6.71
C SER A 38 4.71 11.16 7.87
N GLU A 39 4.64 12.27 8.62
CA GLU A 39 5.37 12.44 9.88
C GLU A 39 4.70 11.69 11.05
N GLU A 40 3.44 11.26 10.89
CA GLU A 40 2.72 10.51 11.93
C GLU A 40 3.12 9.04 12.01
N TRP A 41 3.56 8.46 10.90
CA TRP A 41 3.95 7.04 10.83
C TRP A 41 5.45 6.85 10.70
N SER A 42 5.93 5.69 11.15
CA SER A 42 7.25 5.21 10.77
C SER A 42 7.30 4.90 9.27
N ARG A 43 8.50 4.90 8.68
CA ARG A 43 8.76 4.13 7.44
C ARG A 43 8.30 2.68 7.64
N GLY A 44 7.81 2.04 6.58
CA GLY A 44 7.54 0.61 6.62
C GLY A 44 8.84 -0.19 6.65
N ARG A 45 8.96 -1.21 7.49
CA ARG A 45 10.06 -2.18 7.46
C ARG A 45 9.59 -3.45 6.78
N LEU A 46 10.36 -3.94 5.82
CA LEU A 46 10.17 -5.29 5.29
C LEU A 46 10.71 -6.31 6.30
N LEU A 47 9.85 -7.25 6.71
CA LEU A 47 10.13 -8.29 7.69
C LEU A 47 10.38 -9.65 7.04
N GLY A 48 9.69 -9.96 5.94
CA GLY A 48 9.77 -11.27 5.29
C GLY A 48 9.04 -11.35 3.97
N VAL A 49 8.73 -12.57 3.53
CA VAL A 49 8.05 -12.88 2.26
C VAL A 49 7.06 -14.03 2.43
N THR A 50 6.01 -14.02 1.61
CA THR A 50 4.96 -15.05 1.53
C THR A 50 4.57 -15.34 0.08
N PRO A 51 4.24 -16.59 -0.29
CA PRO A 51 3.65 -16.93 -1.58
C PRO A 51 2.11 -16.74 -1.59
N VAL A 52 1.49 -16.42 -0.45
CA VAL A 52 0.04 -16.40 -0.24
C VAL A 52 -0.48 -14.97 -0.17
N SER A 53 -1.55 -14.65 -0.93
CA SER A 53 -2.22 -13.33 -0.93
C SER A 53 -3.30 -13.20 0.17
N ASN A 54 -2.94 -13.62 1.38
CA ASN A 54 -3.78 -13.50 2.58
C ASN A 54 -3.33 -12.29 3.40
N ALA A 55 -4.16 -11.83 4.35
CA ALA A 55 -3.68 -10.87 5.35
C ALA A 55 -2.55 -11.50 6.19
N VAL A 56 -1.60 -10.67 6.61
CA VAL A 56 -0.66 -11.01 7.68
C VAL A 56 -1.41 -10.82 8.98
N ASP A 57 -1.43 -11.80 9.87
CA ASP A 57 -2.10 -11.64 11.15
C ASP A 57 -1.19 -10.89 12.11
N VAL A 58 -1.76 -10.01 12.95
CA VAL A 58 -1.02 -9.00 13.74
C VAL A 58 -1.73 -8.81 15.07
N GLN A 59 -0.98 -8.77 16.16
CA GLN A 59 -1.55 -8.43 17.47
C GLN A 59 -0.53 -7.77 18.39
N ALA A 60 -0.95 -6.77 19.16
CA ALA A 60 -0.13 -6.15 20.18
C ALA A 60 0.29 -7.15 21.27
N ALA A 61 1.54 -7.06 21.72
CA ALA A 61 2.06 -7.86 22.82
C ALA A 61 1.86 -7.14 24.17
N PRO A 62 1.72 -7.86 25.31
CA PRO A 62 1.56 -7.24 26.63
C PRO A 62 2.68 -6.29 27.08
N ASP A 63 3.84 -6.34 26.44
CA ASP A 63 5.02 -5.50 26.71
C ASP A 63 5.11 -4.23 25.82
N GLY A 64 4.08 -3.96 24.98
CA GLY A 64 4.12 -2.91 23.96
C GLY A 64 4.91 -3.30 22.70
N GLY A 65 5.32 -4.57 22.59
CA GLY A 65 5.77 -5.17 21.35
C GLY A 65 4.61 -5.52 20.41
N LEU A 66 4.93 -6.27 19.36
CA LEU A 66 3.97 -6.71 18.34
C LEU A 66 4.30 -8.12 17.87
N PHE A 67 3.33 -9.01 17.85
CA PHE A 67 3.44 -10.28 17.16
C PHE A 67 2.88 -10.18 15.73
N LEU A 68 3.46 -10.94 14.81
CA LEU A 68 2.96 -11.13 13.45
C LEU A 68 3.07 -12.60 13.03
N ALA A 69 2.12 -13.07 12.22
CA ALA A 69 2.14 -14.42 11.65
C ALA A 69 1.79 -14.44 10.16
N TRP A 70 2.50 -15.26 9.39
CA TRP A 70 2.24 -15.49 7.96
C TRP A 70 2.74 -16.88 7.52
N VAL A 71 2.58 -17.20 6.23
CA VAL A 71 3.07 -18.45 5.62
C VAL A 71 4.34 -18.16 4.82
N ASP A 72 5.44 -18.86 5.13
CA ASP A 72 6.71 -18.69 4.43
C ASP A 72 6.74 -19.36 3.03
N LEU A 73 7.85 -19.17 2.30
CA LEU A 73 8.01 -19.72 0.94
C LEU A 73 8.12 -21.25 0.87
N ASP A 74 8.28 -21.93 2.01
CA ASP A 74 8.33 -23.39 2.11
C ASP A 74 6.97 -23.98 2.58
N ASP A 75 5.88 -23.20 2.50
CA ASP A 75 4.53 -23.52 2.99
C ASP A 75 4.48 -23.86 4.50
N ARG A 76 5.21 -23.09 5.32
CA ARG A 76 5.20 -23.25 6.79
C ARG A 76 4.73 -21.99 7.49
N LEU A 77 4.11 -22.16 8.67
CA LEU A 77 3.74 -21.04 9.53
C LEU A 77 4.98 -20.38 10.15
N HIS A 78 5.10 -19.07 9.98
CA HIS A 78 6.19 -18.25 10.45
C HIS A 78 5.65 -17.17 11.40
N VAL A 79 6.33 -16.99 12.54
CA VAL A 79 5.92 -16.12 13.65
C VAL A 79 7.09 -15.21 14.02
N VAL A 80 6.82 -13.91 14.06
CA VAL A 80 7.78 -12.87 14.47
C VAL A 80 7.24 -12.10 15.66
N GLN A 81 8.11 -11.78 16.62
CA GLN A 81 7.87 -10.78 17.64
C GLN A 81 8.79 -9.58 17.38
N LEU A 82 8.21 -8.39 17.37
CA LEU A 82 8.90 -7.10 17.41
C LEU A 82 8.80 -6.53 18.82
N GLY A 83 9.88 -5.91 19.31
CA GLY A 83 9.83 -5.10 20.53
C GLY A 83 9.34 -3.67 20.27
N THR A 84 9.27 -2.88 21.34
CA THR A 84 8.80 -1.47 21.37
C THR A 84 9.55 -0.47 20.46
N GLN A 85 10.65 -0.87 19.82
CA GLN A 85 11.40 -0.09 18.83
C GLN A 85 11.36 -0.72 17.42
N GLY A 86 10.48 -1.71 17.19
CA GLY A 86 10.42 -2.44 15.93
C GLY A 86 11.62 -3.38 15.69
N GLN A 87 12.44 -3.60 16.71
CA GLN A 87 13.53 -4.58 16.66
C GLN A 87 12.95 -6.00 16.68
N VAL A 88 13.42 -6.89 15.81
CA VAL A 88 13.01 -8.29 15.79
C VAL A 88 13.60 -8.98 17.02
N VAL A 89 12.73 -9.42 17.93
CA VAL A 89 13.07 -10.17 19.15
C VAL A 89 12.97 -11.66 18.89
N ILE A 90 11.94 -12.09 18.15
CA ILE A 90 11.69 -13.47 17.75
C ILE A 90 11.48 -13.54 16.25
N ASP A 91 12.09 -14.54 15.62
CA ASP A 91 11.98 -14.92 14.21
C ASP A 91 12.02 -16.46 14.21
N ARG A 92 10.86 -17.10 13.98
CA ARG A 92 10.71 -18.55 14.11
C ARG A 92 9.71 -19.09 13.11
N THR A 93 9.98 -20.29 12.61
CA THR A 93 8.98 -21.16 11.98
C THR A 93 8.71 -22.33 12.94
N PRO A 94 7.60 -22.32 13.71
CA PRO A 94 7.29 -23.40 14.66
C PRO A 94 7.10 -24.76 13.98
N ARG A 95 7.52 -25.84 14.65
CA ARG A 95 7.48 -27.21 14.10
C ARG A 95 6.09 -27.85 14.25
N LEU A 96 5.11 -27.28 13.55
CA LEU A 96 3.70 -27.67 13.62
C LEU A 96 3.31 -28.82 12.68
N GLY A 97 4.19 -29.26 11.79
CA GLY A 97 3.93 -30.39 10.88
C GLY A 97 2.88 -30.08 9.79
N THR A 98 2.78 -28.82 9.38
CA THR A 98 1.84 -28.35 8.34
C THR A 98 2.18 -28.92 6.96
N GLU A 99 1.15 -29.12 6.13
CA GLU A 99 1.31 -29.45 4.70
C GLU A 99 1.15 -28.20 3.82
N VAL A 100 -0.01 -27.53 3.93
CA VAL A 100 -0.37 -26.34 3.15
C VAL A 100 -1.24 -25.41 4.03
N PRO A 101 -0.63 -24.68 4.99
CA PRO A 101 -1.36 -23.85 5.94
C PRO A 101 -1.83 -22.54 5.29
N ARG A 102 -3.07 -22.13 5.57
CA ARG A 102 -3.72 -20.91 5.07
C ARG A 102 -4.48 -20.23 6.23
N GLU A 103 -4.86 -18.97 6.05
CA GLU A 103 -5.50 -18.11 7.10
C GLU A 103 -5.00 -18.40 8.54
N PRO A 104 -3.71 -18.15 8.85
CA PRO A 104 -3.28 -18.14 10.24
C PRO A 104 -3.95 -16.97 10.97
N HIS A 105 -4.50 -17.24 12.15
CA HIS A 105 -4.94 -16.22 13.10
C HIS A 105 -4.48 -16.60 14.51
N PHE A 106 -4.05 -15.64 15.31
CA PHE A 106 -3.57 -15.90 16.66
C PHE A 106 -4.10 -14.93 17.71
N LEU A 107 -3.90 -15.33 18.97
CA LEU A 107 -4.35 -14.64 20.16
C LEU A 107 -3.28 -14.77 21.25
N VAL A 108 -2.64 -13.66 21.59
CA VAL A 108 -1.56 -13.53 22.57
C VAL A 108 -2.17 -13.32 23.95
N GLY A 109 -1.84 -14.19 24.90
CA GLY A 109 -2.28 -14.09 26.29
C GLY A 109 -1.38 -13.17 27.15
N PRO A 110 -1.77 -12.93 28.41
CA PRO A 110 -1.10 -11.99 29.29
C PRO A 110 0.30 -12.43 29.74
N GLU A 111 0.67 -13.71 29.61
CA GLU A 111 2.04 -14.21 29.85
C GLU A 111 2.87 -14.24 28.55
N GLY A 112 2.30 -13.75 27.44
CA GLY A 112 2.88 -13.81 26.10
C GLY A 112 2.73 -15.18 25.42
N GLU A 113 1.92 -16.09 25.95
CA GLU A 113 1.57 -17.32 25.26
C GLU A 113 0.81 -17.03 23.96
N ILE A 114 0.97 -17.87 22.94
CA ILE A 114 0.39 -17.63 21.62
C ILE A 114 -0.58 -18.77 21.29
N HIS A 115 -1.86 -18.46 21.22
CA HIS A 115 -2.91 -19.37 20.76
C HIS A 115 -3.06 -19.19 19.26
N LEU A 116 -2.68 -20.18 18.45
CA LEU A 116 -2.60 -20.08 17.00
C LEU A 116 -3.58 -21.06 16.34
N VAL A 117 -4.47 -20.55 15.50
CA VAL A 117 -5.32 -21.35 14.60
C VAL A 117 -4.88 -21.14 13.15
N TRP A 118 -5.06 -22.15 12.32
CA TRP A 118 -4.87 -22.06 10.86
C TRP A 118 -5.72 -23.08 10.12
N ARG A 119 -5.92 -22.82 8.83
CA ARG A 119 -6.63 -23.69 7.91
C ARG A 119 -5.63 -24.58 7.17
N GLU A 120 -5.58 -25.86 7.52
CA GLU A 120 -4.77 -26.84 6.81
C GLU A 120 -5.48 -27.27 5.52
N THR A 121 -4.83 -27.05 4.37
CA THR A 121 -5.40 -27.28 3.03
C THR A 121 -4.76 -28.45 2.27
N GLY A 122 -3.85 -29.18 2.94
CA GLY A 122 -3.31 -30.45 2.49
C GLY A 122 -4.35 -31.54 2.20
N GLY A 123 -3.97 -32.53 1.38
CA GLY A 123 -4.80 -33.71 1.09
C GLY A 123 -6.18 -33.48 0.44
N GLY A 124 -6.52 -32.26 0.02
CA GLY A 124 -7.85 -31.93 -0.54
C GLY A 124 -8.96 -31.81 0.51
N ARG A 125 -8.61 -31.34 1.72
CA ARG A 125 -9.54 -30.97 2.79
C ARG A 125 -9.25 -29.53 3.24
N SER A 126 -10.11 -28.94 4.07
CA SER A 126 -9.91 -27.59 4.62
C SER A 126 -10.17 -27.63 6.12
N LEU A 127 -9.19 -28.15 6.88
CA LEU A 127 -9.33 -28.46 8.30
C LEU A 127 -8.82 -27.31 9.17
N LEU A 128 -9.67 -26.78 10.05
CA LEU A 128 -9.22 -25.85 11.08
C LEU A 128 -8.38 -26.61 12.11
N THR A 129 -7.16 -26.13 12.34
CA THR A 129 -6.18 -26.75 13.25
C THR A 129 -5.67 -25.70 14.23
N TYR A 130 -5.34 -26.14 15.45
CA TYR A 130 -4.95 -25.31 16.58
C TYR A 130 -3.63 -25.77 17.21
N ALA A 131 -2.86 -24.81 17.73
CA ALA A 131 -1.74 -25.04 18.63
C ALA A 131 -1.62 -23.91 19.68
N ARG A 132 -1.00 -24.23 20.82
CA ARG A 132 -0.51 -23.24 21.80
C ARG A 132 1.01 -23.21 21.73
N LEU A 133 1.59 -22.03 21.58
CA LEU A 133 3.02 -21.77 21.71
C LEU A 133 3.29 -21.05 23.04
N ASP A 134 4.52 -21.17 23.55
CA ASP A 134 5.04 -20.24 24.55
C ASP A 134 5.49 -18.91 23.92
N SER A 135 5.83 -17.95 24.78
CA SER A 135 6.35 -16.63 24.39
C SER A 135 7.72 -16.67 23.70
N ALA A 136 8.36 -17.83 23.54
CA ALA A 136 9.54 -18.02 22.71
C ALA A 136 9.22 -18.64 21.32
N GLY A 137 7.94 -18.89 21.02
CA GLY A 137 7.45 -19.51 19.79
C GLY A 137 7.56 -21.05 19.77
N SER A 138 7.79 -21.69 20.92
CA SER A 138 7.92 -23.16 21.02
C SER A 138 6.56 -23.81 21.22
N VAL A 139 6.27 -24.90 20.50
CA VAL A 139 4.98 -25.61 20.59
C VAL A 139 4.83 -26.28 21.95
N GLN A 140 3.80 -25.88 22.70
CA GLN A 140 3.42 -26.43 24.00
C GLN A 140 2.24 -27.41 23.90
N VAL A 141 1.26 -27.12 23.03
CA VAL A 141 0.11 -27.99 22.73
C VAL A 141 -0.21 -27.95 21.23
N GLY A 142 -0.68 -29.06 20.67
CA GLY A 142 -1.04 -29.19 19.25
C GLY A 142 0.10 -29.78 18.38
N PRO A 143 -0.09 -29.88 17.05
CA PRO A 143 -1.31 -29.52 16.32
C PRO A 143 -2.53 -30.38 16.72
N LEU A 144 -3.71 -29.76 16.81
CA LEU A 144 -4.99 -30.41 17.12
C LEU A 144 -6.05 -29.93 16.12
N PRO A 145 -6.73 -30.81 15.36
CA PRO A 145 -7.85 -30.41 14.52
C PRO A 145 -9.04 -29.97 15.39
N LEU A 146 -9.61 -28.80 15.08
CA LEU A 146 -10.82 -28.27 15.69
C LEU A 146 -12.07 -28.60 14.86
N SER A 147 -11.99 -28.53 13.53
CA SER A 147 -13.12 -28.79 12.64
C SER A 147 -13.41 -30.27 12.46
N LEU A 148 -14.66 -30.61 12.16
CA LEU A 148 -15.09 -31.99 11.94
C LEU A 148 -14.42 -32.63 10.70
N PRO A 149 -14.17 -33.96 10.67
CA PRO A 149 -13.51 -34.61 9.53
C PRO A 149 -14.35 -34.51 8.24
N GLY A 150 -13.88 -33.72 7.27
CA GLY A 150 -14.58 -33.46 6.02
C GLY A 150 -15.40 -32.17 6.00
N ASP A 151 -15.37 -31.38 7.08
CA ASP A 151 -15.80 -29.99 7.07
C ASP A 151 -14.90 -29.14 6.14
N GLU A 152 -15.46 -28.08 5.55
CA GLU A 152 -14.74 -27.11 4.72
C GLU A 152 -14.54 -25.80 5.49
N ALA A 153 -13.89 -25.87 6.66
CA ALA A 153 -13.75 -24.73 7.56
C ALA A 153 -13.04 -23.55 6.89
N GLN A 154 -13.68 -22.36 6.85
CA GLN A 154 -13.18 -21.07 6.36
C GLN A 154 -13.36 -19.98 7.43
N SER A 155 -12.69 -18.84 7.24
CA SER A 155 -12.90 -17.60 8.02
C SER A 155 -12.92 -17.83 9.54
N PRO A 156 -11.83 -18.38 10.12
CA PRO A 156 -11.78 -18.63 11.56
C PRO A 156 -11.54 -17.33 12.33
N CYS A 157 -12.12 -17.24 13.52
CA CYS A 157 -11.91 -16.15 14.48
C CYS A 157 -11.72 -16.74 15.88
N LEU A 158 -10.98 -16.05 16.75
CA LEU A 158 -10.75 -16.49 18.12
C LEU A 158 -10.65 -15.29 19.08
N ALA A 159 -11.16 -15.45 20.31
CA ALA A 159 -11.02 -14.46 21.38
C ALA A 159 -11.07 -15.10 22.77
N PHE A 160 -10.59 -14.40 23.79
CA PHE A 160 -10.67 -14.85 25.18
C PHE A 160 -12.08 -14.66 25.74
N ASN A 161 -12.53 -15.63 26.55
CA ASN A 161 -13.69 -15.45 27.43
C ASN A 161 -13.26 -14.94 28.81
N ARG A 162 -14.25 -14.56 29.64
CA ARG A 162 -14.10 -14.03 31.02
C ARG A 162 -13.18 -14.85 31.94
N ARG A 163 -12.94 -16.12 31.63
CA ARG A 163 -12.20 -17.09 32.45
C ARG A 163 -10.79 -17.40 31.91
N GLY A 164 -10.35 -16.70 30.86
CA GLY A 164 -9.09 -16.98 30.17
C GLY A 164 -9.14 -18.24 29.27
N GLY A 165 -10.32 -18.82 29.07
CA GLY A 165 -10.54 -19.79 27.98
C GLY A 165 -10.60 -19.08 26.63
N ILE A 166 -10.44 -19.83 25.54
CA ILE A 166 -10.44 -19.32 24.17
C ILE A 166 -11.66 -19.88 23.46
N GLU A 167 -12.51 -18.99 22.94
CA GLU A 167 -13.61 -19.35 22.07
C GLU A 167 -13.14 -19.22 20.62
N VAL A 168 -13.30 -20.28 19.82
CA VAL A 168 -12.95 -20.31 18.41
C VAL A 168 -14.21 -20.51 17.57
N PHE A 169 -14.38 -19.66 16.56
CA PHE A 169 -15.51 -19.67 15.63
C PHE A 169 -15.02 -19.88 14.21
N TRP A 170 -15.79 -20.55 13.36
CA TRP A 170 -15.49 -20.66 11.92
C TRP A 170 -16.74 -20.90 11.09
N THR A 171 -16.65 -20.61 9.78
CA THR A 171 -17.65 -21.03 8.80
C THR A 171 -17.34 -22.45 8.34
N GLY A 172 -18.18 -23.42 8.68
CA GLY A 172 -18.13 -24.79 8.15
C GLY A 172 -19.21 -25.04 7.09
N GLN A 173 -19.36 -26.30 6.67
CA GLN A 173 -20.27 -26.70 5.58
C GLN A 173 -21.76 -26.40 5.88
N ALA A 174 -22.17 -26.51 7.14
CA ALA A 174 -23.56 -26.36 7.59
C ALA A 174 -23.89 -24.96 8.15
N GLY A 175 -22.91 -24.07 8.26
CA GLY A 175 -23.04 -22.77 8.93
C GLY A 175 -21.87 -22.46 9.86
N ILE A 176 -22.11 -21.64 10.89
CA ILE A 176 -21.08 -21.18 11.82
C ILE A 176 -20.97 -22.14 13.01
N TYR A 177 -19.76 -22.62 13.27
CA TYR A 177 -19.44 -23.47 14.42
C TYR A 177 -18.72 -22.67 15.52
N ARG A 178 -18.84 -23.16 16.76
CA ARG A 178 -18.12 -22.71 17.97
C ARG A 178 -17.38 -23.91 18.59
N ALA A 179 -16.17 -23.68 19.09
CA ALA A 179 -15.47 -24.60 19.99
C ALA A 179 -14.76 -23.84 21.11
N ALA A 180 -14.89 -24.33 22.35
CA ALA A 180 -14.25 -23.76 23.53
C ALA A 180 -12.97 -24.52 23.90
N LEU A 181 -11.90 -23.78 24.20
CA LEU A 181 -10.60 -24.25 24.67
C LEU A 181 -10.33 -23.69 26.08
N SER A 182 -9.60 -24.43 26.90
CA SER A 182 -9.03 -23.94 28.16
C SER A 182 -7.81 -23.05 27.93
N ALA A 183 -7.37 -22.31 28.96
CA ALA A 183 -6.15 -21.49 28.91
C ALA A 183 -4.90 -22.30 28.55
N GLU A 184 -4.85 -23.60 28.88
CA GLU A 184 -3.75 -24.49 28.49
C GLU A 184 -3.89 -25.02 27.05
N GLY A 185 -4.96 -24.69 26.33
CA GLY A 185 -5.21 -25.13 24.95
C GLY A 185 -5.89 -26.49 24.80
N LYS A 186 -6.66 -26.96 25.78
CA LYS A 186 -7.42 -28.23 25.71
C LYS A 186 -8.89 -27.98 25.39
N MET A 187 -9.45 -28.75 24.45
CA MET A 187 -10.88 -28.72 24.08
C MET A 187 -11.79 -28.99 25.29
N GLN A 188 -12.84 -28.19 25.43
CA GLN A 188 -13.85 -28.30 26.51
C GLN A 188 -15.14 -29.00 26.05
N GLY A 189 -15.15 -29.61 24.87
CA GLY A 189 -16.31 -30.32 24.29
C GLY A 189 -16.03 -30.77 22.85
N GLU A 190 -17.08 -31.17 22.14
CA GLU A 190 -17.07 -31.28 20.67
C GLU A 190 -17.53 -29.94 20.04
N PRO A 191 -17.18 -29.65 18.77
CA PRO A 191 -17.69 -28.48 18.05
C PRO A 191 -19.23 -28.42 18.00
N VAL A 192 -19.79 -27.24 18.28
CA VAL A 192 -21.23 -26.99 18.26
C VAL A 192 -21.58 -26.11 17.04
N LEU A 193 -22.59 -26.50 16.25
CA LEU A 193 -23.16 -25.63 15.22
C LEU A 193 -23.99 -24.54 15.90
N LEU A 194 -23.52 -23.29 15.84
CA LEU A 194 -24.11 -22.13 16.50
C LEU A 194 -25.17 -21.45 15.62
N VAL A 195 -24.95 -21.38 14.30
CA VAL A 195 -25.87 -20.71 13.36
C VAL A 195 -25.96 -21.48 12.03
N ASP A 196 -27.16 -21.85 11.59
CA ASP A 196 -27.38 -22.52 10.30
C ASP A 196 -27.17 -21.58 9.08
N ASP A 197 -26.63 -22.10 7.98
CA ASP A 197 -26.38 -21.36 6.72
C ASP A 197 -25.62 -20.02 6.88
N GLY A 198 -24.94 -19.82 8.01
CA GLY A 198 -24.11 -18.66 8.29
C GLY A 198 -22.73 -18.76 7.65
N ARG A 199 -22.22 -17.65 7.13
CA ARG A 199 -20.91 -17.54 6.46
C ARG A 199 -20.24 -16.21 6.78
N ASP A 200 -18.93 -16.14 6.55
CA ASP A 200 -18.15 -14.91 6.65
C ASP A 200 -18.35 -14.23 8.01
N VAL A 201 -18.17 -15.01 9.10
CA VAL A 201 -18.32 -14.55 10.48
C VAL A 201 -17.22 -13.56 10.87
N SER A 202 -17.58 -12.57 11.68
CA SER A 202 -16.68 -11.63 12.35
C SER A 202 -17.16 -11.46 13.79
N ILE A 203 -16.21 -11.39 14.75
CA ILE A 203 -16.51 -11.32 16.19
C ILE A 203 -15.82 -10.12 16.85
N GLN A 204 -16.42 -9.62 17.93
CA GLN A 204 -15.83 -8.69 18.90
C GLN A 204 -16.24 -9.10 20.33
N VAL A 205 -15.57 -8.60 21.36
CA VAL A 205 -15.90 -8.87 22.78
C VAL A 205 -15.93 -7.55 23.55
N ASP A 206 -16.98 -7.31 24.34
CA ASP A 206 -17.16 -6.07 25.13
C ASP A 206 -16.41 -6.08 26.48
N ARG A 207 -16.52 -4.99 27.27
CA ARG A 207 -15.93 -4.93 28.63
C ARG A 207 -16.49 -6.04 29.52
N GLU A 208 -17.77 -6.31 29.35
CA GLU A 208 -18.56 -7.25 30.15
C GLU A 208 -18.17 -8.69 29.84
N GLY A 209 -17.57 -8.99 28.68
CA GLY A 209 -17.16 -10.32 28.22
C GLY A 209 -18.25 -11.09 27.45
N LEU A 210 -19.22 -10.39 26.87
CA LEU A 210 -20.16 -10.91 25.88
C LEU A 210 -19.53 -10.89 24.49
N PHE A 211 -19.89 -11.86 23.66
CA PHE A 211 -19.39 -11.98 22.30
C PHE A 211 -20.40 -11.34 21.34
N HIS A 212 -19.94 -10.43 20.49
CA HIS A 212 -20.72 -9.78 19.44
C HIS A 212 -20.39 -10.41 18.10
N LEU A 213 -21.35 -11.08 17.47
CA LEU A 213 -21.16 -11.78 16.21
C LEU A 213 -21.90 -11.06 15.08
N ALA A 214 -21.21 -10.85 13.95
CA ALA A 214 -21.80 -10.47 12.69
C ALA A 214 -21.51 -11.53 11.62
N TRP A 215 -22.48 -11.82 10.74
CA TRP A 215 -22.29 -12.81 9.66
C TRP A 215 -23.16 -12.53 8.45
N LEU A 216 -22.82 -13.18 7.33
CA LEU A 216 -23.65 -13.24 6.13
C LEU A 216 -24.49 -14.53 6.10
N ARG A 217 -25.73 -14.44 5.60
CA ARG A 217 -26.56 -15.59 5.20
C ARG A 217 -27.06 -15.39 3.77
N GLU A 218 -27.06 -16.45 2.99
CA GLU A 218 -27.58 -16.44 1.62
C GLU A 218 -29.12 -16.61 1.64
N THR A 219 -29.84 -15.60 1.13
CA THR A 219 -31.31 -15.53 1.14
C THR A 219 -31.93 -15.67 -0.26
N GLY A 220 -31.10 -16.07 -1.23
CA GLY A 220 -31.45 -16.29 -2.63
C GLY A 220 -30.21 -16.16 -3.51
N SER A 221 -30.29 -16.64 -4.76
CA SER A 221 -29.15 -16.76 -5.69
C SER A 221 -28.36 -15.47 -5.97
N ASN A 222 -28.94 -14.29 -5.70
CA ASN A 222 -28.23 -13.01 -5.75
C ASN A 222 -28.50 -12.10 -4.54
N ARG A 223 -28.97 -12.67 -3.42
CA ARG A 223 -29.34 -11.95 -2.21
C ARG A 223 -28.57 -12.49 -1.01
N LYS A 224 -27.75 -11.64 -0.37
CA LYS A 224 -27.20 -11.92 0.95
C LYS A 224 -27.84 -10.98 1.97
N ALA A 225 -28.01 -11.45 3.20
CA ALA A 225 -28.38 -10.63 4.33
C ALA A 225 -27.26 -10.69 5.36
N ILE A 226 -26.93 -9.54 5.96
CA ILE A 226 -26.07 -9.46 7.14
C ILE A 226 -26.96 -9.65 8.36
N TYR A 227 -26.50 -10.42 9.32
CA TYR A 227 -27.11 -10.59 10.64
C TYR A 227 -26.14 -10.21 11.76
N TYR A 228 -26.71 -9.91 12.91
CA TYR A 228 -26.01 -9.66 14.17
C TYR A 228 -26.71 -10.36 15.33
N ALA A 229 -25.93 -10.84 16.30
CA ALA A 229 -26.40 -11.25 17.62
C ALA A 229 -25.27 -11.07 18.65
N SER A 230 -25.64 -10.85 19.92
CA SER A 230 -24.75 -11.11 21.05
C SER A 230 -24.92 -12.54 21.58
N LEU A 231 -23.86 -13.08 22.16
CA LEU A 231 -23.75 -14.41 22.77
C LEU A 231 -23.14 -14.26 24.18
N ASP A 232 -23.78 -14.80 25.22
CA ASP A 232 -23.10 -15.05 26.49
C ASP A 232 -22.42 -16.43 26.43
N PRO A 233 -21.07 -16.50 26.41
CA PRO A 233 -20.34 -17.77 26.25
C PRO A 233 -20.46 -18.69 27.47
N GLU A 234 -20.82 -18.16 28.65
CA GLU A 234 -20.99 -18.94 29.88
C GLU A 234 -22.40 -19.51 30.06
N GLN A 235 -23.41 -18.86 29.47
CA GLN A 235 -24.80 -19.33 29.47
C GLN A 235 -25.17 -20.12 28.20
N ASP A 236 -24.32 -20.05 27.15
CA ASP A 236 -24.57 -20.57 25.80
C ASP A 236 -25.87 -19.99 25.17
N ASP A 237 -26.20 -18.75 25.54
CA ASP A 237 -27.39 -18.03 25.09
C ASP A 237 -27.05 -17.07 23.95
N LEU A 238 -27.46 -17.44 22.74
CA LEU A 238 -27.37 -16.60 21.54
C LEU A 238 -28.65 -15.79 21.39
N SER A 239 -28.54 -14.47 21.52
CA SER A 239 -29.68 -13.56 21.35
C SER A 239 -30.32 -13.65 19.96
N GLN A 240 -31.60 -13.28 19.85
CA GLN A 240 -32.36 -13.36 18.60
C GLN A 240 -31.65 -12.59 17.46
N PRO A 241 -31.27 -13.25 16.34
CA PRO A 241 -30.55 -12.60 15.26
C PRO A 241 -31.32 -11.44 14.60
N GLU A 242 -30.72 -10.25 14.63
CA GLU A 242 -31.22 -9.04 13.98
C GLU A 242 -30.63 -8.93 12.57
N GLU A 243 -31.47 -8.72 11.55
CA GLU A 243 -31.01 -8.52 10.17
C GLU A 243 -30.46 -7.09 10.03
N MET A 244 -29.17 -6.92 9.76
CA MET A 244 -28.50 -5.61 9.77
C MET A 244 -28.46 -4.93 8.39
N GLY A 245 -28.59 -5.69 7.30
CA GLY A 245 -28.70 -5.13 5.96
C GLY A 245 -28.87 -6.17 4.87
N ARG A 246 -29.50 -5.78 3.75
CA ARG A 246 -29.65 -6.62 2.56
C ARG A 246 -28.72 -6.18 1.44
N ILE A 247 -28.01 -7.15 0.88
CA ILE A 247 -27.09 -7.00 -0.25
C ILE A 247 -27.73 -7.67 -1.47
N PHE A 248 -27.91 -6.88 -2.54
CA PHE A 248 -28.40 -7.36 -3.83
C PHE A 248 -27.23 -7.32 -4.81
N LEU A 249 -26.67 -8.49 -5.13
CA LEU A 249 -25.53 -8.61 -6.02
C LEU A 249 -25.99 -8.65 -7.49
N ARG A 250 -25.25 -7.96 -8.35
CA ARG A 250 -25.34 -8.08 -9.81
C ARG A 250 -24.41 -9.20 -10.31
N ALA A 251 -24.61 -9.66 -11.53
CA ALA A 251 -23.66 -10.58 -12.16
C ALA A 251 -22.29 -9.89 -12.32
N GLY A 252 -21.25 -10.47 -11.73
CA GLY A 252 -19.91 -9.86 -11.61
C GLY A 252 -19.60 -9.27 -10.23
N GLN A 253 -20.58 -9.16 -9.33
CA GLN A 253 -20.37 -8.60 -7.98
C GLN A 253 -20.17 -9.68 -6.91
N ARG A 254 -19.31 -9.39 -5.94
CA ARG A 254 -19.03 -10.22 -4.77
C ARG A 254 -18.90 -9.36 -3.51
N VAL A 255 -19.31 -9.87 -2.35
CA VAL A 255 -18.87 -9.34 -1.06
C VAL A 255 -17.47 -9.88 -0.77
N GLU A 256 -16.47 -9.00 -0.62
CA GLU A 256 -15.09 -9.41 -0.30
C GLU A 256 -14.93 -9.70 1.20
N SER A 257 -15.51 -8.84 2.04
CA SER A 257 -15.35 -8.92 3.50
C SER A 257 -16.58 -8.36 4.23
N LEU A 258 -16.76 -8.89 5.45
CA LEU A 258 -17.60 -8.37 6.52
C LEU A 258 -16.69 -8.20 7.75
N VAL A 259 -16.75 -7.05 8.43
CA VAL A 259 -16.01 -6.80 9.68
C VAL A 259 -16.92 -6.14 10.70
N MET A 260 -16.86 -6.61 11.95
CA MET A 260 -17.49 -5.96 13.10
C MET A 260 -16.48 -5.20 13.97
N GLY A 261 -16.89 -4.04 14.47
CA GLY A 261 -16.26 -3.27 15.55
C GLY A 261 -17.29 -2.83 16.58
N ILE A 262 -16.85 -2.52 17.80
CA ILE A 262 -17.70 -1.96 18.85
C ILE A 262 -16.96 -0.83 19.59
N ASP A 263 -17.72 0.09 20.18
CA ASP A 263 -17.24 0.90 21.31
C ASP A 263 -18.02 0.50 22.58
N SER A 264 -18.14 1.42 23.55
CA SER A 264 -18.84 1.18 24.81
C SER A 264 -20.37 1.16 24.74
N ASP A 265 -21.01 1.65 23.67
CA ASP A 265 -22.48 1.65 23.53
C ASP A 265 -22.99 1.34 22.10
N THR A 266 -22.14 1.43 21.08
CA THR A 266 -22.52 1.33 19.67
C THR A 266 -21.71 0.24 18.95
N GLY A 267 -22.43 -0.61 18.21
CA GLY A 267 -21.88 -1.60 17.30
C GLY A 267 -21.82 -1.10 15.86
N TYR A 268 -20.77 -1.53 15.15
CA TYR A 268 -20.47 -1.15 13.78
C TYR A 268 -20.22 -2.40 12.95
N ILE A 269 -20.86 -2.52 11.80
CA ILE A 269 -20.63 -3.62 10.86
C ILE A 269 -20.41 -3.04 9.47
N LEU A 270 -19.22 -3.26 8.90
CA LEU A 270 -18.81 -2.78 7.59
C LEU A 270 -18.69 -3.95 6.60
N TRP A 271 -19.06 -3.71 5.34
CA TRP A 271 -18.85 -4.65 4.25
C TRP A 271 -18.43 -3.96 2.95
N VAL A 272 -17.64 -4.68 2.14
CA VAL A 272 -17.16 -4.22 0.83
C VAL A 272 -17.75 -5.09 -0.27
N ILE A 273 -18.39 -4.44 -1.25
CA ILE A 273 -18.87 -5.07 -2.48
C ILE A 273 -17.90 -4.73 -3.60
N GLN A 274 -17.16 -5.72 -4.11
CA GLN A 274 -16.37 -5.61 -5.34
C GLN A 274 -17.26 -5.82 -6.57
N ASP A 275 -16.99 -5.11 -7.65
CA ASP A 275 -17.53 -5.39 -8.99
C ASP A 275 -16.39 -5.78 -9.95
N PHE A 276 -16.33 -7.04 -10.34
CA PHE A 276 -15.30 -7.54 -11.25
C PHE A 276 -15.54 -7.16 -12.72
N ARG A 277 -16.72 -6.65 -13.07
CA ARG A 277 -17.03 -6.21 -14.42
C ARG A 277 -16.50 -4.80 -14.68
N ASP A 278 -16.83 -3.91 -13.77
CA ASP A 278 -16.54 -2.48 -13.89
C ASP A 278 -15.23 -2.12 -13.16
N ILE A 279 -14.63 -3.07 -12.44
CA ILE A 279 -13.36 -2.98 -11.67
C ILE A 279 -13.48 -2.06 -10.43
N ALA A 280 -14.69 -1.64 -10.09
CA ALA A 280 -15.00 -0.84 -8.91
C ALA A 280 -15.01 -1.66 -7.60
N SER A 281 -15.04 -0.96 -6.46
CA SER A 281 -15.58 -1.50 -5.22
C SER A 281 -16.31 -0.43 -4.43
N SER A 282 -17.31 -0.81 -3.63
CA SER A 282 -18.09 0.10 -2.79
C SER A 282 -18.19 -0.42 -1.36
N ALA A 283 -17.86 0.44 -0.40
CA ALA A 283 -17.94 0.14 1.02
C ALA A 283 -19.25 0.68 1.62
N ARG A 284 -19.84 -0.07 2.54
CA ARG A 284 -21.06 0.31 3.28
C ARG A 284 -20.92 -0.12 4.73
N TYR A 285 -21.56 0.61 5.63
CA TYR A 285 -21.58 0.27 7.05
C TYR A 285 -22.97 0.44 7.65
N ALA A 286 -23.26 -0.41 8.64
CA ALA A 286 -24.34 -0.25 9.61
C ALA A 286 -23.74 0.22 10.93
N PHE A 287 -24.43 1.12 11.63
CA PHE A 287 -24.14 1.47 13.03
C PHE A 287 -25.43 1.42 13.85
N PHE A 288 -25.36 0.96 15.10
CA PHE A 288 -26.52 0.64 15.94
C PHE A 288 -26.16 0.63 17.43
N PRO A 289 -27.05 1.09 18.34
CA PRO A 289 -26.83 0.91 19.79
C PRO A 289 -26.84 -0.59 20.14
N LEU A 290 -25.87 -1.04 20.94
CA LEU A 290 -25.73 -2.43 21.36
C LEU A 290 -26.95 -2.92 22.18
N GLU A 291 -27.52 -2.05 23.02
CA GLU A 291 -28.76 -2.33 23.77
C GLU A 291 -29.98 -2.55 22.87
N ILE A 292 -30.03 -1.90 21.68
CA ILE A 292 -31.21 -1.89 20.81
C ILE A 292 -30.79 -2.03 19.32
N PRO A 293 -30.25 -3.18 18.88
CA PRO A 293 -29.62 -3.32 17.55
C PRO A 293 -30.56 -3.09 16.36
N ARG A 294 -31.87 -3.26 16.58
CA ARG A 294 -32.93 -2.88 15.64
C ARG A 294 -32.96 -1.38 15.27
N GLN A 295 -32.38 -0.49 16.08
CA GLN A 295 -32.23 0.95 15.79
C GLN A 295 -30.99 1.27 14.92
N LYS A 296 -30.69 0.36 13.99
CA LYS A 296 -29.61 0.46 13.00
C LYS A 296 -29.83 1.56 11.97
N ASN A 297 -28.72 2.15 11.53
CA ASN A 297 -28.65 3.05 10.39
C ASN A 297 -27.60 2.55 9.40
N VAL A 298 -27.96 2.39 8.12
CA VAL A 298 -27.04 1.93 7.07
C VAL A 298 -26.65 3.08 6.16
N ARG A 299 -25.34 3.32 6.01
CA ARG A 299 -24.76 4.36 5.13
C ARG A 299 -23.82 3.75 4.10
N SER A 300 -23.51 4.52 3.06
CA SER A 300 -22.41 4.20 2.14
C SER A 300 -21.18 5.00 2.52
N LEU A 301 -20.02 4.36 2.54
CA LEU A 301 -18.74 5.03 2.74
C LEU A 301 -18.25 5.49 1.36
N ARG A 302 -18.08 6.80 1.17
CA ARG A 302 -17.42 7.35 -0.02
C ARG A 302 -15.94 7.50 0.26
N LEU A 303 -15.13 7.08 -0.69
CA LEU A 303 -13.68 7.26 -0.72
C LEU A 303 -13.40 8.00 -2.03
N ASP A 304 -13.14 9.30 -1.96
CA ASP A 304 -13.13 10.18 -3.14
C ASP A 304 -11.83 10.06 -3.97
N GLU A 305 -11.91 10.39 -5.26
CA GLU A 305 -10.85 10.12 -6.24
C GLU A 305 -9.70 11.15 -6.22
N GLY A 306 -8.55 10.80 -5.61
CA GLY A 306 -7.41 11.70 -5.41
C GLY A 306 -6.60 12.03 -6.67
N GLY A 307 -6.76 13.25 -7.21
CA GLY A 307 -6.16 13.76 -8.46
C GLY A 307 -4.64 14.03 -8.51
N ASN A 308 -3.86 13.65 -7.49
CA ASN A 308 -2.39 13.81 -7.35
C ASN A 308 -1.89 15.24 -7.01
N PRO A 309 -0.94 15.43 -6.07
CA PRO A 309 -0.44 14.52 -5.03
C PRO A 309 -0.84 15.02 -3.63
N LEU A 310 -2.08 14.76 -3.22
CA LEU A 310 -2.64 14.99 -1.88
C LEU A 310 -3.94 14.18 -1.76
N SER A 311 -4.33 13.81 -0.53
CA SER A 311 -5.41 12.84 -0.21
C SER A 311 -5.22 11.43 -0.79
N LEU A 312 -5.69 10.42 -0.03
CA LEU A 312 -5.51 8.96 -0.22
C LEU A 312 -5.20 8.51 -1.66
N ARG A 313 -3.99 7.94 -1.87
CA ARG A 313 -3.56 7.51 -3.21
C ARG A 313 -3.10 6.07 -3.35
N ALA A 314 -3.84 5.38 -4.22
CA ALA A 314 -3.43 4.20 -4.96
C ALA A 314 -2.02 4.34 -5.56
N VAL A 315 -1.15 3.35 -5.30
CA VAL A 315 0.05 3.12 -6.10
C VAL A 315 -0.37 2.39 -7.38
N ARG A 316 -0.15 3.01 -8.54
CA ARG A 316 -0.43 2.39 -9.86
C ARG A 316 0.63 1.33 -10.20
N GLY A 317 0.52 0.16 -9.59
CA GLY A 317 0.95 -1.08 -10.24
C GLY A 317 0.10 -1.36 -11.49
N GLN A 318 0.53 -2.26 -12.37
CA GLN A 318 -0.31 -2.68 -13.51
C GLN A 318 -1.58 -3.43 -13.09
N TYR A 319 -1.63 -3.92 -11.84
CA TYR A 319 -2.81 -4.53 -11.24
C TYR A 319 -2.93 -4.14 -9.75
N GLU A 320 -4.15 -3.78 -9.35
CA GLU A 320 -4.67 -3.65 -7.97
C GLU A 320 -4.14 -2.49 -7.09
N THR A 321 -4.93 -2.17 -6.05
CA THR A 321 -4.91 -0.92 -5.27
C THR A 321 -5.61 -1.13 -3.92
N LEU A 322 -5.26 -0.31 -2.91
CA LEU A 322 -5.67 -0.46 -1.51
C LEU A 322 -6.11 0.88 -0.88
N LEU A 323 -7.10 0.83 0.02
CA LEU A 323 -7.65 1.92 0.85
C LEU A 323 -7.97 1.40 2.28
N VAL A 324 -8.23 2.29 3.26
CA VAL A 324 -8.08 2.02 4.72
C VAL A 324 -9.11 2.81 5.63
N ALA A 325 -10.19 2.18 6.21
CA ALA A 325 -11.14 2.72 7.27
C ALA A 325 -11.77 1.77 8.45
N LEU A 326 -11.01 1.40 9.52
CA LEU A 326 -11.12 0.58 10.81
C LEU A 326 -12.51 0.04 11.27
N ALA A 327 -12.58 -1.24 11.64
CA ALA A 327 -12.72 -1.65 13.05
C ALA A 327 -11.51 -2.44 13.64
N GLU A 328 -11.02 -2.05 14.82
CA GLU A 328 -10.59 -2.93 15.95
C GLU A 328 -10.98 -2.20 17.26
N THR A 329 -11.19 -2.95 18.34
CA THR A 329 -11.69 -2.47 19.64
C THR A 329 -10.56 -2.46 20.67
N VAL A 330 -10.13 -1.27 21.10
CA VAL A 330 -8.90 -1.11 21.90
C VAL A 330 -9.20 -1.01 23.39
N MET A 331 -8.84 -2.03 24.18
CA MET A 331 -9.01 -2.02 25.64
C MET A 331 -8.00 -1.09 26.33
N ALA A 332 -8.34 0.20 26.42
CA ALA A 332 -7.59 1.19 27.20
C ALA A 332 -7.87 1.05 28.71
N PRO A 333 -7.10 1.74 29.59
CA PRO A 333 -7.39 1.80 31.03
C PRO A 333 -8.79 2.33 31.37
N ASP A 334 -9.36 3.16 30.49
CA ASP A 334 -10.73 3.70 30.59
C ASP A 334 -11.77 2.83 29.82
N GLY A 335 -11.34 1.74 29.16
CA GLY A 335 -12.19 0.78 28.42
C GLY A 335 -12.04 0.82 26.89
N PRO A 336 -12.96 0.17 26.14
CA PRO A 336 -12.87 -0.01 24.69
C PRO A 336 -13.06 1.31 23.94
N GLY A 337 -12.06 1.68 23.14
CA GLY A 337 -12.17 2.71 22.10
C GLY A 337 -12.16 2.09 20.69
N LEU A 338 -13.07 2.54 19.83
CA LEU A 338 -13.17 2.16 18.41
C LEU A 338 -12.27 3.05 17.52
N GLN A 339 -11.58 2.48 16.50
CA GLN A 339 -10.65 3.25 15.63
C GLN A 339 -10.69 2.92 14.11
N ILE A 340 -9.87 3.68 13.33
CA ILE A 340 -9.96 4.17 11.91
C ILE A 340 -9.29 3.54 10.62
N GLY A 341 -8.61 2.36 10.49
CA GLY A 341 -8.09 1.78 9.17
C GLY A 341 -8.35 0.31 8.58
N VAL A 342 -9.36 0.06 7.71
CA VAL A 342 -9.98 -1.16 7.05
C VAL A 342 -9.68 -1.32 5.55
N ILE A 343 -9.33 -2.54 5.14
CA ILE A 343 -9.66 -3.30 3.90
C ILE A 343 -9.84 -2.56 2.54
N ALA A 344 -9.22 -3.18 1.54
CA ALA A 344 -9.17 -2.79 0.13
C ALA A 344 -10.49 -2.38 -0.54
N VAL A 345 -10.33 -1.42 -1.46
CA VAL A 345 -11.27 -1.08 -2.53
C VAL A 345 -10.47 -1.06 -3.83
N ARG A 346 -10.90 -1.86 -4.81
CA ARG A 346 -10.28 -1.94 -6.14
C ARG A 346 -10.66 -0.68 -6.92
N GLY A 347 -9.65 -0.02 -7.50
CA GLY A 347 -9.83 1.25 -8.24
C GLY A 347 -10.38 1.02 -9.65
N GLU A 348 -11.38 1.81 -10.03
CA GLU A 348 -12.10 1.74 -11.31
C GLU A 348 -11.22 2.21 -12.50
N GLU A 349 -11.44 1.64 -13.69
CA GLU A 349 -10.88 2.16 -14.94
C GLU A 349 -11.93 3.03 -15.66
N LEU A 350 -12.02 4.30 -15.27
CA LEU A 350 -12.93 5.27 -15.91
C LEU A 350 -12.52 5.56 -17.37
N SER A 351 -13.09 4.78 -18.29
CA SER A 351 -12.89 4.92 -19.72
C SER A 351 -13.67 6.11 -20.31
N GLY A 352 -13.02 7.27 -20.36
CA GLY A 352 -13.34 8.32 -21.34
C GLY A 352 -14.44 9.33 -21.00
N ASP A 353 -14.00 10.58 -20.92
CA ASP A 353 -14.66 11.71 -21.61
C ASP A 353 -16.13 12.00 -21.22
N HIS A 354 -16.37 12.30 -19.94
CA HIS A 354 -17.61 12.96 -19.49
C HIS A 354 -17.35 14.42 -19.10
N VAL A 355 -17.58 15.31 -20.07
CA VAL A 355 -17.42 16.76 -19.97
C VAL A 355 -18.44 17.38 -19.02
N TRP A 356 -18.00 18.37 -18.23
CA TRP A 356 -18.82 19.14 -17.30
C TRP A 356 -19.96 19.91 -18.00
N ALA A 357 -21.18 19.38 -17.96
CA ALA A 357 -22.39 20.04 -18.45
C ALA A 357 -22.89 21.15 -17.49
N THR A 358 -22.04 22.13 -17.17
CA THR A 358 -22.40 23.27 -16.32
C THR A 358 -23.06 24.36 -17.15
N VAL A 359 -24.40 24.42 -17.16
CA VAL A 359 -25.16 25.43 -17.92
C VAL A 359 -25.95 26.37 -17.00
N GLY A 360 -25.70 27.68 -17.17
CA GLY A 360 -26.69 28.71 -16.86
C GLY A 360 -26.74 29.24 -15.43
N ARG A 361 -26.15 30.42 -15.22
CA ARG A 361 -26.57 31.32 -14.13
C ARG A 361 -28.05 31.69 -14.31
N LEU A 362 -28.78 31.86 -13.21
CA LEU A 362 -29.52 33.10 -12.98
C LEU A 362 -29.74 33.35 -11.47
N SER A 363 -29.97 34.62 -11.14
CA SER A 363 -30.05 35.15 -9.77
C SER A 363 -31.42 35.02 -9.13
N GLY A 364 -31.49 34.72 -7.81
CA GLY A 364 -32.67 35.07 -7.02
C GLY A 364 -32.88 34.34 -5.69
N GLY A 365 -32.63 35.05 -4.58
CA GLY A 365 -33.53 35.02 -3.41
C GLY A 365 -33.48 33.84 -2.42
N SER A 366 -33.06 34.19 -1.19
CA SER A 366 -33.58 33.68 0.09
C SER A 366 -33.26 32.24 0.57
N THR A 367 -32.27 32.17 1.47
CA THR A 367 -32.37 31.55 2.81
C THR A 367 -32.90 30.11 2.94
N ALA A 368 -31.97 29.16 3.01
CA ALA A 368 -31.93 28.21 4.12
C ALA A 368 -30.55 28.33 4.79
N ALA A 369 -30.47 28.08 6.10
CA ALA A 369 -29.22 28.06 6.87
C ALA A 369 -29.08 26.70 7.57
N ALA A 370 -27.84 26.37 7.97
CA ALA A 370 -27.35 24.99 8.13
C ALA A 370 -27.25 24.24 6.79
N ASP A 371 -26.25 23.38 6.57
CA ASP A 371 -25.38 22.75 7.57
C ASP A 371 -23.89 23.16 7.48
N GLN A 372 -23.20 23.13 8.63
CA GLN A 372 -21.74 23.17 8.74
C GLN A 372 -21.24 21.80 9.22
N SER A 373 -21.38 20.77 8.37
CA SER A 373 -20.71 19.48 8.58
C SER A 373 -19.31 19.54 7.96
N GLY A 374 -18.32 19.89 8.79
CA GLY A 374 -16.90 19.76 8.41
C GLY A 374 -16.53 18.29 8.19
N TRP A 375 -15.78 18.01 7.12
CA TRP A 375 -15.10 16.74 6.95
C TRP A 375 -13.86 16.75 7.86
N PRO A 376 -13.51 15.65 8.54
CA PRO A 376 -12.39 15.63 9.48
C PRO A 376 -11.05 15.85 8.76
N GLU A 377 -10.11 16.50 9.46
CA GLU A 377 -8.77 16.82 8.93
C GLU A 377 -7.81 15.60 8.98
N ASP A 378 -8.29 14.47 9.50
CA ASP A 378 -7.54 13.31 9.99
C ASP A 378 -7.31 12.19 8.95
N GLN A 379 -6.71 12.51 7.80
CA GLN A 379 -6.32 11.48 6.80
C GLN A 379 -4.79 11.32 6.73
N TYR A 380 -4.29 10.19 7.23
CA TYR A 380 -2.85 9.90 7.32
C TYR A 380 -2.40 8.81 6.33
N VAL A 381 -1.32 9.07 5.59
CA VAL A 381 -0.76 8.12 4.59
C VAL A 381 0.46 7.42 5.18
N VAL A 382 0.43 6.09 5.27
CA VAL A 382 1.46 5.32 6.00
C VAL A 382 2.74 5.11 5.17
N THR A 383 2.61 4.72 3.90
CA THR A 383 3.75 4.34 3.04
C THR A 383 3.63 4.95 1.65
N ALA A 384 4.76 5.34 1.06
CA ALA A 384 4.89 5.70 -0.35
C ALA A 384 5.59 4.56 -1.09
N SER A 385 4.99 3.37 -1.03
CA SER A 385 5.54 2.14 -1.61
C SER A 385 5.68 2.21 -3.13
N GLY A 386 6.74 1.60 -3.68
CA GLY A 386 6.93 1.51 -5.13
C GLY A 386 6.07 0.42 -5.79
N GLY A 387 5.67 -0.59 -5.02
CA GLY A 387 4.71 -1.63 -5.41
C GLY A 387 3.33 -1.39 -4.81
N SER A 388 2.33 -2.14 -5.32
CA SER A 388 0.99 -2.15 -4.74
C SER A 388 1.04 -2.75 -3.34
N SER A 389 0.60 -1.98 -2.34
CA SER A 389 0.30 -2.49 -1.00
C SER A 389 -1.06 -3.22 -1.04
N LEU A 390 -1.20 -4.33 -0.33
CA LEU A 390 -2.34 -5.25 -0.35
C LEU A 390 -2.61 -5.83 1.04
N LYS A 391 -3.83 -6.35 1.25
CA LYS A 391 -4.27 -7.12 2.44
C LYS A 391 -3.69 -6.61 3.78
N PRO A 392 -4.01 -5.35 4.17
CA PRO A 392 -3.53 -4.78 5.41
C PRO A 392 -4.18 -5.46 6.61
N SER A 393 -3.45 -5.48 7.72
CA SER A 393 -3.92 -5.88 9.03
C SER A 393 -3.37 -4.88 10.05
N LEU A 394 -4.16 -4.56 11.07
CA LEU A 394 -3.81 -3.56 12.07
C LEU A 394 -4.15 -4.07 13.46
N ALA A 395 -3.25 -3.83 14.41
CA ALA A 395 -3.52 -3.97 15.83
C ALA A 395 -3.21 -2.65 16.56
N VAL A 396 -3.82 -2.44 17.73
CA VAL A 396 -3.52 -1.30 18.60
C VAL A 396 -2.95 -1.78 19.93
N ASP A 397 -1.89 -1.12 20.43
CA ASP A 397 -1.31 -1.45 21.73
C ASP A 397 -2.09 -0.84 22.91
N ALA A 398 -1.76 -1.29 24.14
CA ALA A 398 -2.36 -0.77 25.37
C ALA A 398 -1.93 0.66 25.73
N GLN A 399 -1.18 1.35 24.86
CA GLN A 399 -0.84 2.77 24.94
C GLN A 399 -1.58 3.59 23.87
N GLY A 400 -2.35 2.96 22.98
CA GLY A 400 -3.09 3.61 21.89
C GLY A 400 -2.26 3.84 20.62
N ASN A 401 -1.07 3.24 20.50
CA ASN A 401 -0.29 3.30 19.25
C ASN A 401 -0.86 2.32 18.21
N LEU A 402 -0.87 2.74 16.95
CA LEU A 402 -1.32 1.92 15.82
C LEU A 402 -0.16 1.10 15.26
N HIS A 403 -0.42 -0.16 14.90
CA HIS A 403 0.55 -1.08 14.30
C HIS A 403 -0.05 -1.67 13.02
N LEU A 404 0.44 -1.27 11.85
CA LEU A 404 -0.06 -1.72 10.55
C LEU A 404 0.94 -2.67 9.89
N ALA A 405 0.51 -3.86 9.49
CA ALA A 405 1.21 -4.71 8.54
C ALA A 405 0.47 -4.77 7.19
N TRP A 406 1.20 -5.03 6.11
CA TRP A 406 0.63 -5.22 4.77
C TRP A 406 1.52 -6.09 3.89
N LEU A 407 0.97 -6.51 2.75
CA LEU A 407 1.71 -7.19 1.69
C LEU A 407 2.09 -6.20 0.58
N GLU A 408 3.38 -6.09 0.23
CA GLU A 408 3.81 -5.41 -1.00
C GLU A 408 4.05 -6.42 -2.12
N THR A 409 3.68 -6.07 -3.36
CA THR A 409 3.98 -6.91 -4.53
C THR A 409 5.49 -6.99 -4.80
N GLY A 410 6.09 -8.16 -4.52
CA GLY A 410 7.53 -8.36 -4.50
C GLY A 410 8.13 -8.99 -5.76
N GLY A 411 7.30 -9.60 -6.61
CA GLY A 411 7.69 -10.30 -7.84
C GLY A 411 6.57 -11.23 -8.35
N PHE A 412 6.93 -12.22 -9.17
CA PHE A 412 6.00 -13.25 -9.67
C PHE A 412 5.41 -14.08 -8.52
N GLY A 413 4.16 -13.81 -8.13
CA GLY A 413 3.43 -14.60 -7.12
C GLY A 413 4.01 -14.55 -5.70
N VAL A 414 4.92 -13.62 -5.41
CA VAL A 414 5.55 -13.46 -4.09
C VAL A 414 5.31 -12.06 -3.57
N TYR A 415 4.83 -11.99 -2.33
CA TYR A 415 4.57 -10.76 -1.60
C TYR A 415 5.61 -10.58 -0.49
N ARG A 416 5.88 -9.32 -0.13
CA ARG A 416 6.76 -8.94 0.98
C ARG A 416 5.91 -8.49 2.16
N VAL A 417 6.18 -9.04 3.33
CA VAL A 417 5.55 -8.61 4.58
C VAL A 417 6.21 -7.31 5.02
N ALA A 418 5.42 -6.25 5.12
CA ALA A 418 5.84 -4.92 5.54
C ALA A 418 5.10 -4.49 6.82
N TYR A 419 5.74 -3.67 7.65
CA TYR A 419 5.18 -3.20 8.93
C TYR A 419 5.57 -1.74 9.25
N ALA A 420 4.62 -0.93 9.72
CA ALA A 420 4.84 0.42 10.25
C ALA A 420 3.99 0.68 11.51
N SER A 421 4.33 1.71 12.28
CA SER A 421 3.58 2.09 13.48
C SER A 421 3.64 3.60 13.77
N THR A 422 2.70 4.09 14.56
CA THR A 422 2.74 5.43 15.17
C THR A 422 3.53 5.48 16.48
N ALA A 423 3.92 4.33 17.05
CA ALA A 423 4.66 4.25 18.31
C ALA A 423 6.01 4.98 18.23
N SER A 424 6.30 5.82 19.23
CA SER A 424 7.47 6.71 19.23
C SER A 424 8.80 5.97 19.05
N GLY A 425 9.01 4.87 19.77
CA GLY A 425 10.21 4.04 19.65
C GLY A 425 10.41 3.44 18.25
N VAL A 426 9.32 3.05 17.58
CA VAL A 426 9.35 2.54 16.20
C VAL A 426 9.60 3.67 15.21
N LYS A 427 8.97 4.84 15.40
CA LYS A 427 9.22 6.05 14.61
C LYS A 427 10.68 6.49 14.70
N GLU A 428 11.25 6.56 15.90
CA GLU A 428 12.67 6.91 16.09
C GLU A 428 13.61 5.91 15.41
N ALA A 429 13.41 4.61 15.64
CA ALA A 429 14.26 3.56 15.07
C ALA A 429 14.18 3.48 13.53
N TYR A 430 12.99 3.57 12.96
CA TYR A 430 12.78 3.42 11.51
C TYR A 430 12.96 4.73 10.73
N ASN A 431 12.68 5.91 11.30
CA ASN A 431 12.88 7.19 10.60
C ASN A 431 14.32 7.72 10.73
N ALA A 432 15.18 7.07 11.51
CA ALA A 432 16.61 7.37 11.59
C ALA A 432 17.29 7.35 10.21
N LEU A 433 17.86 8.50 9.80
CA LEU A 433 18.59 8.65 8.54
C LEU A 433 19.86 7.80 8.53
N THR A 434 19.89 6.77 7.71
CA THR A 434 21.06 5.89 7.54
C THR A 434 22.01 6.46 6.48
N LEU A 435 23.28 6.02 6.51
CA LEU A 435 24.21 6.31 5.42
C LEU A 435 23.71 5.75 4.07
N TRP A 436 22.98 4.64 4.11
CA TRP A 436 22.40 3.99 2.93
C TRP A 436 21.32 4.85 2.26
N ASP A 437 20.43 5.49 3.06
CA ASP A 437 19.41 6.42 2.57
C ASP A 437 20.00 7.59 1.75
N VAL A 438 21.20 8.03 2.13
CA VAL A 438 21.94 9.10 1.45
C VAL A 438 22.61 8.56 0.19
N THR A 439 23.25 7.38 0.24
CA THR A 439 23.92 6.80 -0.93
C THR A 439 22.95 6.30 -2.00
N ASP A 440 21.80 5.74 -1.60
CA ASP A 440 20.78 5.25 -2.53
C ASP A 440 20.11 6.42 -3.27
N ARG A 441 19.69 7.48 -2.55
CA ARG A 441 19.20 8.71 -3.20
C ARG A 441 20.25 9.35 -4.11
N ALA A 442 21.52 9.39 -3.70
CA ALA A 442 22.59 9.94 -4.53
C ALA A 442 22.85 9.10 -5.79
N LEU A 443 22.84 7.77 -5.67
CA LEU A 443 23.03 6.84 -6.79
C LEU A 443 21.81 6.82 -7.73
N GLY A 444 20.59 6.87 -7.18
CA GLY A 444 19.35 7.00 -7.92
C GLY A 444 19.29 8.30 -8.72
N ALA A 445 19.62 9.44 -8.11
CA ALA A 445 19.75 10.72 -8.80
C ALA A 445 20.85 10.70 -9.88
N ALA A 446 22.00 10.08 -9.60
CA ALA A 446 23.07 9.91 -10.59
C ALA A 446 22.65 9.00 -11.77
N MET A 447 21.87 7.95 -11.52
CA MET A 447 21.34 7.05 -12.54
C MET A 447 20.24 7.71 -13.37
N GLN A 448 19.34 8.47 -12.74
CA GLN A 448 18.38 9.32 -13.45
C GLN A 448 19.09 10.34 -14.35
N LEU A 449 20.12 11.03 -13.84
CA LEU A 449 20.93 11.95 -14.63
C LEU A 449 21.67 11.24 -15.78
N PHE A 450 22.19 10.04 -15.56
CA PHE A 450 22.80 9.23 -16.61
C PHE A 450 21.79 8.85 -17.70
N LEU A 451 20.58 8.44 -17.33
CA LEU A 451 19.50 8.16 -18.27
C LEU A 451 19.08 9.42 -19.05
N VAL A 452 18.96 10.57 -18.38
CA VAL A 452 18.72 11.87 -19.03
C VAL A 452 19.79 12.15 -20.08
N VAL A 453 21.07 12.06 -19.73
CA VAL A 453 22.19 12.32 -20.65
C VAL A 453 22.23 11.29 -21.79
N GLY A 454 21.95 10.02 -21.52
CA GLY A 454 21.95 8.93 -22.50
C GLY A 454 20.80 9.00 -23.52
N PHE A 455 19.60 9.40 -23.09
CA PHE A 455 18.43 9.58 -23.96
C PHE A 455 18.35 10.97 -24.59
N THR A 456 19.08 11.97 -24.09
CA THR A 456 19.10 13.33 -24.65
C THR A 456 19.39 13.35 -26.16
N PRO A 457 20.40 12.64 -26.71
CA PRO A 457 20.61 12.59 -28.15
C PRO A 457 19.40 12.03 -28.92
N VAL A 458 18.78 10.96 -28.43
CA VAL A 458 17.63 10.32 -29.10
C VAL A 458 16.42 11.25 -29.15
N LEU A 459 16.12 11.92 -28.04
CA LEU A 459 15.01 12.87 -27.94
C LEU A 459 15.30 14.15 -28.74
N ALA A 460 16.51 14.72 -28.62
CA ALA A 460 16.93 15.87 -29.42
C ALA A 460 16.85 15.57 -30.92
N PHE A 461 17.38 14.43 -31.39
CA PHE A 461 17.25 14.04 -32.80
C PHE A 461 15.79 13.98 -33.29
N SER A 462 14.84 13.60 -32.42
CA SER A 462 13.41 13.58 -32.77
C SER A 462 12.78 14.96 -32.92
N TRP A 463 13.19 15.94 -32.10
CA TRP A 463 12.71 17.34 -32.19
C TRP A 463 13.42 18.10 -33.32
N SER A 464 14.72 17.85 -33.50
CA SER A 464 15.56 18.48 -34.51
C SER A 464 15.32 18.00 -35.95
N LEU A 465 14.43 17.03 -36.22
CA LEU A 465 14.20 16.54 -37.60
C LEU A 465 13.80 17.67 -38.57
N PHE A 466 12.80 18.47 -38.23
CA PHE A 466 12.32 19.55 -39.11
C PHE A 466 13.31 20.73 -39.21
N PRO A 467 13.93 21.22 -38.10
CA PRO A 467 15.05 22.15 -38.16
C PRO A 467 16.23 21.67 -39.02
N LEU A 468 16.62 20.40 -38.90
CA LEU A 468 17.72 19.82 -39.68
C LEU A 468 17.36 19.70 -41.16
N MET A 469 16.12 19.34 -41.50
CA MET A 469 15.63 19.38 -42.89
C MET A 469 15.66 20.79 -43.47
N LEU A 470 15.32 21.82 -42.68
CA LEU A 470 15.40 23.22 -43.11
C LEU A 470 16.85 23.65 -43.40
N LEU A 471 17.80 23.28 -42.55
CA LEU A 471 19.23 23.56 -42.77
C LEU A 471 19.81 22.76 -43.94
N LEU A 472 19.41 21.50 -44.11
CA LEU A 472 19.83 20.65 -45.23
C LEU A 472 19.30 21.21 -46.56
N GLY A 473 18.02 21.62 -46.61
CA GLY A 473 17.44 22.29 -47.78
C GLY A 473 18.13 23.62 -48.11
N TYR A 474 18.42 24.45 -47.09
CA TYR A 474 19.20 25.68 -47.27
C TYR A 474 20.59 25.41 -47.84
N HIS A 475 21.30 24.40 -47.33
CA HIS A 475 22.61 24.01 -47.81
C HIS A 475 22.55 23.47 -49.25
N LEU A 476 21.62 22.58 -49.58
CA LEU A 476 21.44 22.03 -50.93
C LEU A 476 21.13 23.11 -51.98
N VAL A 477 20.42 24.17 -51.61
CA VAL A 477 20.07 25.28 -52.53
C VAL A 477 21.19 26.32 -52.66
N THR A 478 22.04 26.50 -51.65
CA THR A 478 22.97 27.65 -51.59
C THR A 478 24.46 27.30 -51.47
N GLY A 479 24.81 26.07 -51.12
CA GLY A 479 26.20 25.62 -50.90
C GLY A 479 26.91 26.23 -49.68
N TYR A 480 26.26 27.10 -48.90
CA TYR A 480 26.91 27.75 -47.76
C TYR A 480 26.88 26.90 -46.50
N GLU A 481 28.07 26.62 -45.94
CA GLU A 481 28.25 25.94 -44.65
C GLU A 481 28.73 26.88 -43.53
N ARG A 482 29.12 28.12 -43.86
CA ARG A 482 29.80 29.03 -42.93
C ARG A 482 28.90 30.19 -42.50
N LEU A 483 28.86 30.45 -41.20
CA LEU A 483 28.11 31.56 -40.56
C LEU A 483 28.71 32.95 -40.82
N THR A 484 29.66 33.07 -41.74
CA THR A 484 30.08 34.34 -42.33
C THR A 484 29.02 34.91 -43.29
N ALA A 485 28.25 34.04 -43.96
CA ALA A 485 27.17 34.47 -44.84
C ALA A 485 25.93 34.93 -44.03
N PRO A 486 25.29 36.07 -44.36
CA PRO A 486 24.09 36.53 -43.65
C PRO A 486 22.91 35.56 -43.79
N GLY A 487 22.79 34.89 -44.95
CA GLY A 487 21.79 33.84 -45.17
C GLY A 487 21.95 32.64 -44.22
N ALA A 488 23.19 32.21 -43.93
CA ALA A 488 23.45 31.11 -43.01
C ALA A 488 23.09 31.47 -41.56
N ARG A 489 23.26 32.74 -41.16
CA ARG A 489 22.79 33.23 -39.85
C ARG A 489 21.25 33.25 -39.77
N ALA A 490 20.58 33.68 -40.84
CA ALA A 490 19.12 33.64 -40.92
C ALA A 490 18.58 32.19 -40.89
N ALA A 491 19.23 31.27 -41.61
CA ALA A 491 18.90 29.84 -41.60
C ALA A 491 19.08 29.21 -40.21
N LEU A 492 20.20 29.50 -39.53
CA LEU A 492 20.42 29.05 -38.14
C LEU A 492 19.37 29.61 -37.18
N GLY A 493 19.02 30.90 -37.31
CA GLY A 493 17.97 31.52 -36.49
C GLY A 493 16.59 30.92 -36.74
N GLY A 494 16.24 30.64 -38.00
CA GLY A 494 14.99 29.96 -38.37
C GLY A 494 14.94 28.52 -37.86
N ALA A 495 16.04 27.77 -37.96
CA ALA A 495 16.16 26.42 -37.41
C ALA A 495 16.07 26.41 -35.88
N ALA A 496 16.73 27.34 -35.19
CA ALA A 496 16.66 27.45 -33.72
C ALA A 496 15.26 27.87 -33.23
N LEU A 497 14.55 28.74 -33.95
CA LEU A 497 13.14 29.05 -33.67
C LEU A 497 12.24 27.83 -33.88
N LEU A 498 12.45 27.10 -34.99
CA LEU A 498 11.69 25.89 -35.29
C LEU A 498 11.95 24.77 -34.28
N GLU A 499 13.18 24.63 -33.77
CA GLU A 499 13.53 23.69 -32.68
C GLU A 499 12.70 23.97 -31.42
N VAL A 500 12.61 25.25 -31.00
CA VAL A 500 11.83 25.66 -29.82
C VAL A 500 10.33 25.44 -30.04
N VAL A 501 9.83 25.69 -31.25
CA VAL A 501 8.42 25.43 -31.61
C VAL A 501 8.12 23.93 -31.66
N CYS A 502 8.97 23.11 -32.29
CA CYS A 502 8.84 21.66 -32.33
C CYS A 502 8.92 21.07 -30.92
N THR A 503 9.87 21.52 -30.09
CA THR A 503 9.97 21.13 -28.68
C THR A 503 8.68 21.49 -27.94
N TYR A 504 8.18 22.72 -28.05
CA TYR A 504 6.95 23.17 -27.36
C TYR A 504 5.66 22.45 -27.80
N LEU A 505 5.56 22.04 -29.07
CA LEU A 505 4.40 21.33 -29.61
C LEU A 505 4.46 19.81 -29.37
N LEU A 506 5.66 19.23 -29.34
CA LEU A 506 5.88 17.78 -29.20
C LEU A 506 6.29 17.35 -27.77
N TYR A 507 6.32 18.27 -26.80
CA TYR A 507 6.66 17.98 -25.41
C TYR A 507 5.57 17.11 -24.75
N PRO A 508 5.85 15.83 -24.38
CA PRO A 508 4.79 14.90 -23.96
C PRO A 508 4.09 15.28 -22.64
N HIS A 509 4.69 16.15 -21.83
CA HIS A 509 4.23 16.50 -20.48
C HIS A 509 3.81 17.96 -20.34
N ARG A 510 3.39 18.60 -21.44
CA ARG A 510 2.99 20.02 -21.43
C ARG A 510 1.75 20.27 -20.57
N SER A 511 0.81 19.33 -20.55
CA SER A 511 -0.46 19.44 -19.81
C SER A 511 -0.31 19.37 -18.28
N SER A 512 0.76 18.80 -17.76
CA SER A 512 1.00 18.68 -16.31
C SER A 512 1.75 19.87 -15.69
N MET A 513 2.10 20.89 -16.48
CA MET A 513 2.82 22.09 -16.00
C MET A 513 1.89 23.31 -15.90
N PRO A 514 2.02 24.16 -14.85
CA PRO A 514 1.35 25.46 -14.79
C PRO A 514 1.58 26.30 -16.05
N VAL A 515 0.55 27.00 -16.52
CA VAL A 515 0.56 27.70 -17.83
C VAL A 515 1.74 28.68 -17.98
N VAL A 516 2.15 29.35 -16.89
CA VAL A 516 3.30 30.28 -16.90
C VAL A 516 4.62 29.53 -17.19
N LEU A 517 4.79 28.32 -16.67
CA LEU A 517 5.99 27.49 -16.89
C LEU A 517 6.00 26.91 -18.31
N GLN A 518 4.85 26.51 -18.85
CA GLN A 518 4.76 25.99 -20.24
C GLN A 518 5.38 26.93 -21.28
N TRP A 519 5.19 28.25 -21.12
CA TRP A 519 5.74 29.26 -22.05
C TRP A 519 7.15 29.73 -21.67
N SER A 520 7.44 29.91 -20.38
CA SER A 520 8.72 30.50 -19.94
C SER A 520 9.89 29.51 -19.97
N MET A 521 9.66 28.22 -19.71
CA MET A 521 10.73 27.22 -19.64
C MET A 521 11.41 26.92 -21.00
N PRO A 522 10.69 26.76 -22.13
CA PRO A 522 11.31 26.64 -23.45
C PRO A 522 12.15 27.87 -23.83
N LEU A 523 11.65 29.08 -23.54
CA LEU A 523 12.36 30.33 -23.83
C LEU A 523 13.64 30.48 -22.97
N ALA A 524 13.58 30.14 -21.67
CA ALA A 524 14.73 30.20 -20.78
C ALA A 524 15.84 29.22 -21.19
N THR A 525 15.48 27.96 -21.46
CA THR A 525 16.45 26.94 -21.93
C THR A 525 17.02 27.27 -23.32
N ALA A 526 16.22 27.85 -24.22
CA ALA A 526 16.71 28.32 -25.52
C ALA A 526 17.72 29.48 -25.37
N ALA A 527 17.47 30.44 -24.47
CA ALA A 527 18.40 31.53 -24.21
C ALA A 527 19.76 31.04 -23.68
N VAL A 528 19.76 30.05 -22.77
CA VAL A 528 20.99 29.42 -22.26
C VAL A 528 21.70 28.61 -23.37
N ALA A 529 20.97 27.86 -24.20
CA ALA A 529 21.54 27.12 -25.32
C ALA A 529 22.16 28.03 -26.39
N LEU A 530 21.53 29.19 -26.69
CA LEU A 530 22.11 30.22 -27.57
C LEU A 530 23.39 30.82 -26.99
N LEU A 531 23.43 31.08 -25.67
CA LEU A 531 24.64 31.55 -24.99
C LEU A 531 25.78 30.53 -25.08
N LEU A 532 25.50 29.25 -24.86
CA LEU A 532 26.48 28.16 -24.99
C LEU A 532 26.98 28.02 -26.43
N THR A 533 26.10 28.15 -27.43
CA THR A 533 26.46 28.13 -28.85
C THR A 533 27.33 29.33 -29.24
N ALA A 534 27.03 30.53 -28.71
CA ALA A 534 27.86 31.71 -28.90
C ALA A 534 29.26 31.54 -28.26
N LEU A 535 29.35 30.94 -27.08
CA LEU A 535 30.61 30.64 -26.40
C LEU A 535 31.44 29.55 -27.13
N TYR A 536 30.78 28.58 -27.78
CA TYR A 536 31.41 27.60 -28.66
C TYR A 536 31.98 28.27 -29.93
N LEU A 537 31.17 29.07 -30.63
CA LEU A 537 31.58 29.78 -31.85
C LEU A 537 32.70 30.80 -31.59
N ARG A 538 32.74 31.43 -30.40
CA ARG A 538 33.82 32.35 -30.00
C ARG A 538 35.19 31.67 -29.84
N LYS A 539 35.25 30.32 -29.82
CA LYS A 539 36.49 29.53 -29.70
C LYS A 539 36.88 28.81 -31.01
N ARG A 540 36.30 29.20 -32.14
CA ARG A 540 36.50 28.54 -33.44
C ARG A 540 36.68 29.58 -34.56
N ASP A 541 37.81 29.50 -35.27
CA ASP A 541 38.08 30.37 -36.42
C ASP A 541 37.16 30.05 -37.61
N GLU A 542 36.84 28.77 -37.80
CA GLU A 542 35.77 28.32 -38.68
C GLU A 542 34.43 28.26 -37.92
N GLN A 543 33.40 28.92 -38.44
CA GLN A 543 32.07 28.98 -37.82
C GLN A 543 31.06 28.12 -38.63
N PRO A 544 31.00 26.79 -38.41
CA PRO A 544 30.13 25.90 -39.18
C PRO A 544 28.66 26.03 -38.78
N LEU A 545 27.78 26.09 -39.79
CA LEU A 545 26.32 26.17 -39.66
C LEU A 545 25.77 24.96 -38.89
N PHE A 546 26.06 23.75 -39.36
CA PHE A 546 25.62 22.51 -38.71
C PHE A 546 26.24 22.33 -37.32
N GLY A 547 27.52 22.68 -37.13
CA GLY A 547 28.19 22.58 -35.82
C GLY A 547 27.56 23.51 -34.77
N ALA A 548 27.18 24.73 -35.16
CA ALA A 548 26.42 25.64 -34.28
C ALA A 548 25.03 25.08 -33.96
N PHE A 549 24.32 24.54 -34.95
CA PHE A 549 23.00 23.95 -34.76
C PHE A 549 23.03 22.74 -33.82
N PHE A 550 23.97 21.79 -34.00
CA PHE A 550 24.09 20.63 -33.11
C PHE A 550 24.45 21.01 -31.68
N VAL A 551 25.29 22.03 -31.46
CA VAL A 551 25.57 22.54 -30.10
C VAL A 551 24.34 23.19 -29.49
N PHE A 552 23.55 23.94 -30.26
CA PHE A 552 22.30 24.53 -29.80
C PHE A 552 21.27 23.45 -29.44
N ALA A 553 20.95 22.54 -30.35
CA ALA A 553 19.94 21.50 -30.18
C ALA A 553 20.29 20.55 -29.01
N LEU A 554 21.54 20.10 -28.91
CA LEU A 554 21.98 19.23 -27.82
C LEU A 554 21.90 19.95 -26.46
N ALA A 555 22.30 21.22 -26.38
CA ALA A 555 22.21 22.00 -25.14
C ALA A 555 20.74 22.31 -24.77
N HIS A 556 19.90 22.65 -25.73
CA HIS A 556 18.47 22.93 -25.52
C HIS A 556 17.72 21.68 -25.04
N GLY A 557 17.92 20.56 -25.73
CA GLY A 557 17.32 19.27 -25.38
C GLY A 557 17.77 18.76 -24.01
N LEU A 558 19.08 18.83 -23.70
CA LEU A 558 19.60 18.45 -22.38
C LEU A 558 18.95 19.25 -21.26
N LEU A 559 18.86 20.58 -21.41
CA LEU A 559 18.26 21.46 -20.40
C LEU A 559 16.76 21.20 -20.22
N GLN A 560 16.03 20.93 -21.30
CA GLN A 560 14.61 20.55 -21.26
C GLN A 560 14.38 19.23 -20.50
N ILE A 561 15.21 18.23 -20.75
CA ILE A 561 15.05 16.90 -20.13
C ILE A 561 15.57 16.90 -18.67
N MET A 562 16.61 17.68 -18.36
CA MET A 562 17.04 17.90 -16.96
C MET A 562 15.95 18.61 -16.15
N LEU A 563 15.34 19.67 -16.68
CA LEU A 563 14.24 20.36 -15.99
C LEU A 563 12.99 19.48 -15.87
N PHE A 564 12.71 18.60 -16.83
CA PHE A 564 11.64 17.60 -16.71
C PHE A 564 11.85 16.68 -15.50
N VAL A 565 13.06 16.17 -15.31
CA VAL A 565 13.38 15.25 -14.20
C VAL A 565 13.51 15.96 -12.85
N LEU A 566 13.88 17.25 -12.83
CA LEU A 566 13.89 18.08 -11.62
C LEU A 566 12.51 18.61 -11.20
N LEU A 567 11.47 18.41 -12.02
CA LEU A 567 10.07 18.81 -11.74
C LEU A 567 9.16 17.59 -11.50
N ARG A 568 9.74 16.43 -11.15
CA ARG A 568 9.06 15.15 -10.95
C ARG A 568 9.48 14.47 -9.65
#